data_AF-A0A4Q6ACH2-F1
#
_entry.id   AF-A0A4Q6ACH2-F1
#
_cell.length_a   1.000
_cell.length_b   1.000
_cell.length_c   1.000
_cell.angle_alpha   90.00
_cell.angle_beta   90.00
_cell.angle_gamma   90.00
#
_symmetry.space_group_name_H-M   'P 1'
#
loop_
_entity.id
_entity.type
_entity.pdbx_description
1 polymer ?
#
loop_
_entity_poly.entity_id
_entity_poly.type
_entity_poly.pdbx_seq_one_letter_code
_entity_poly.pdbx_strand_id
1 'polypeptide(L)'
;QYMAMPRVTAEAAANVFAVYSNFSVPIAESEIFYSKNGVPISEDKGWDFAGRYQLKAGDQAHRYYIKQDYTTVKGNFEREPRYYSSVAFDGATWFGSGNTNDNNPNYVNAVNGYASPPDRTRYNATGYWAKKLVHYQSVPGQNTVWQTYPWTFIRLSGLWLLYAECLNEVSGPTAEVYSWVDKVRQRAGLQGVVESWAQFSRNASKPATKEGLRQIIHQERRIELAFEGQAGWDLRRWKELQNVLATPFQGWSVFNRTVAGYYQLSTVYQPSFALRDYLFPIQEYDLITNPNLVQTPYW
;
A
#
# COMPACT_ATOMS: atom_id res chain seq x y z
N GLN A 1 -3.69 13.08 6.38
CA GLN A 1 -2.86 13.95 5.52
C GLN A 1 -1.51 14.27 6.14
N TYR A 2 -1.42 15.14 7.17
CA TYR A 2 -0.13 15.57 7.75
C TYR A 2 0.79 14.44 8.27
N MET A 3 0.20 13.30 8.71
CA MET A 3 0.96 12.11 9.09
C MET A 3 1.37 11.25 7.89
N ALA A 4 0.64 11.30 6.77
CA ALA A 4 0.79 10.36 5.66
C ALA A 4 1.62 10.90 4.50
N MET A 5 1.90 12.20 4.48
CA MET A 5 2.63 12.82 3.38
C MET A 5 4.13 12.97 3.68
N PRO A 6 4.98 12.89 2.66
CA PRO A 6 6.36 13.32 2.72
C PRO A 6 6.46 14.85 2.68
N ARG A 7 7.57 15.40 3.19
CA ARG A 7 7.97 16.78 2.97
C ARG A 7 8.63 16.87 1.59
N VAL A 8 8.02 17.61 0.67
CA VAL A 8 8.49 17.70 -0.73
C VAL A 8 8.81 19.11 -1.19
N THR A 9 8.66 20.10 -0.31
CA THR A 9 8.99 21.52 -0.53
C THR A 9 9.87 22.03 0.61
N ALA A 10 10.62 23.11 0.35
CA ALA A 10 11.45 23.77 1.36
C ALA A 10 10.59 24.33 2.51
N GLU A 11 9.42 24.90 2.22
CA GLU A 11 8.51 25.42 3.23
C GLU A 11 7.97 24.32 4.15
N ALA A 12 7.58 23.17 3.59
CA ALA A 12 7.13 22.02 4.37
C ALA A 12 8.26 21.42 5.21
N ALA A 13 9.50 21.50 4.74
CA ALA A 13 10.68 21.04 5.50
C ALA A 13 11.06 22.00 6.64
N ALA A 14 10.93 23.31 6.42
CA ALA A 14 11.24 24.32 7.42
C ALA A 14 10.25 24.29 8.60
N ASN A 15 8.97 24.01 8.34
CA ASN A 15 7.96 23.83 9.38
C ASN A 15 7.75 22.34 9.69
N VAL A 16 8.54 21.80 10.62
CA VAL A 16 8.42 20.39 11.05
C VAL A 16 7.04 20.03 11.63
N PHE A 17 6.23 21.02 12.02
CA PHE A 17 4.87 20.80 12.50
C PHE A 17 3.84 20.71 11.38
N ALA A 18 4.15 21.21 10.18
CA ALA A 18 3.28 21.07 9.03
C ALA A 18 3.20 19.60 8.59
N VAL A 19 4.29 18.84 8.64
CA VAL A 19 4.29 17.44 8.18
C VAL A 19 5.07 16.55 9.13
N TYR A 20 4.34 15.67 9.83
CA TYR A 20 4.92 14.71 10.75
C TYR A 20 5.48 13.50 10.01
N SER A 21 4.79 13.04 8.95
CA SER A 21 5.25 11.93 8.10
C SER A 21 5.32 10.53 8.78
N ASN A 22 4.59 10.32 9.87
CA ASN A 22 4.69 9.09 10.68
C ASN A 22 3.98 7.86 10.09
N PHE A 23 2.95 8.04 9.25
CA PHE A 23 2.22 6.92 8.67
C PHE A 23 3.10 6.22 7.63
N SER A 24 3.61 5.06 8.02
CA SER A 24 4.61 4.30 7.30
C SER A 24 4.01 3.03 6.72
N VAL A 25 4.19 2.81 5.41
CA VAL A 25 3.70 1.62 4.71
C VAL A 25 4.81 0.56 4.74
N PRO A 26 4.61 -0.62 5.33
CA PRO A 26 5.62 -1.68 5.28
C PRO A 26 5.92 -2.10 3.84
N ILE A 27 7.16 -2.50 3.57
CA ILE A 27 7.56 -2.97 2.22
C ILE A 27 6.62 -4.08 1.72
N ALA A 28 6.27 -5.04 2.59
CA ALA A 28 5.36 -6.13 2.26
C ALA A 28 3.97 -5.65 1.78
N GLU A 29 3.45 -4.55 2.32
CA GLU A 29 2.19 -3.95 1.85
C GLU A 29 2.38 -3.27 0.49
N SER A 30 3.52 -2.61 0.26
CA SER A 30 3.83 -2.02 -1.07
C SER A 30 4.02 -3.09 -2.17
N GLU A 31 4.47 -4.28 -1.80
CA GLU A 31 4.75 -5.40 -2.70
C GLU A 31 3.49 -6.20 -3.08
N ILE A 32 2.34 -5.99 -2.40
CA ILE A 32 1.09 -6.64 -2.82
C ILE A 32 0.57 -6.08 -4.13
N PHE A 33 0.87 -4.82 -4.47
CA PHE A 33 0.44 -4.22 -5.73
C PHE A 33 1.02 -4.99 -6.91
N TYR A 34 0.26 -5.08 -7.99
CA TYR A 34 0.67 -5.84 -9.16
C TYR A 34 1.83 -5.17 -9.92
N SER A 35 2.42 -5.92 -10.84
CA SER A 35 3.20 -5.35 -11.94
C SER A 35 2.28 -4.55 -12.87
N LYS A 36 2.85 -3.85 -13.85
CA LYS A 36 2.10 -3.17 -14.92
C LYS A 36 1.18 -4.11 -15.71
N ASN A 37 1.45 -5.41 -15.70
CA ASN A 37 0.68 -6.42 -16.40
C ASN A 37 -0.51 -6.94 -15.56
N GLY A 38 -0.72 -6.41 -14.36
CA GLY A 38 -1.87 -6.73 -13.52
C GLY A 38 -1.81 -8.10 -12.85
N VAL A 39 -0.62 -8.71 -12.73
CA VAL A 39 -0.37 -9.95 -11.97
C VAL A 39 0.63 -9.67 -10.82
N PRO A 40 0.70 -10.51 -9.77
CA PRO A 40 1.63 -10.32 -8.67
C PRO A 40 3.07 -10.20 -9.17
N ILE A 41 3.85 -9.28 -8.61
CA ILE A 41 5.25 -9.06 -9.03
C ILE A 41 6.13 -10.31 -8.85
N SER A 42 5.76 -11.21 -7.93
CA SER A 42 6.42 -12.50 -7.72
C SER A 42 6.01 -13.57 -8.73
N GLU A 43 4.85 -13.41 -9.37
CA GLU A 43 4.31 -14.33 -10.37
C GLU A 43 4.56 -13.87 -11.81
N ASP A 44 4.82 -12.58 -12.05
CA ASP A 44 5.04 -12.05 -13.39
C ASP A 44 6.33 -12.63 -14.01
N LYS A 45 6.21 -13.21 -15.21
CA LYS A 45 7.34 -13.76 -15.99
C LYS A 45 8.34 -12.68 -16.39
N GLY A 46 7.86 -11.47 -16.69
CA GLY A 46 8.65 -10.35 -17.20
C GLY A 46 9.16 -9.39 -16.11
N TRP A 47 8.87 -9.64 -14.84
CA TRP A 47 9.27 -8.79 -13.72
C TRP A 47 10.34 -9.46 -12.85
N ASP A 48 11.45 -8.75 -12.60
CA ASP A 48 12.60 -9.27 -11.84
C ASP A 48 12.37 -9.18 -10.32
N PHE A 49 11.70 -10.19 -9.78
CA PHE A 49 11.41 -10.25 -8.35
C PHE A 49 12.67 -10.41 -7.48
N ALA A 50 13.67 -11.13 -7.96
CA ALA A 50 14.90 -11.38 -7.21
C ALA A 50 15.76 -10.11 -7.12
N GLY A 51 15.86 -9.35 -8.21
CA GLY A 51 16.60 -8.09 -8.29
C GLY A 51 15.83 -6.85 -7.87
N ARG A 52 14.62 -6.97 -7.31
CA ARG A 52 13.75 -5.81 -7.01
C ARG A 52 14.36 -4.74 -6.09
N TYR A 53 15.31 -5.10 -5.22
CA TYR A 53 16.01 -4.14 -4.35
C TYR A 53 17.32 -3.61 -4.93
N GLN A 54 17.69 -4.01 -6.16
CA GLN A 54 18.78 -3.37 -6.87
C GLN A 54 18.39 -1.94 -7.27
N LEU A 55 19.39 -1.08 -7.41
CA LEU A 55 19.18 0.33 -7.75
C LEU A 55 18.98 0.52 -9.26
N LYS A 56 18.16 1.51 -9.61
CA LYS A 56 17.92 1.99 -10.97
C LYS A 56 17.63 3.49 -10.93
N ALA A 57 18.22 4.24 -11.86
CA ALA A 57 17.90 5.65 -12.04
C ALA A 57 16.56 5.80 -12.78
N GLY A 58 15.77 6.81 -12.38
CA GLY A 58 14.54 7.18 -13.07
C GLY A 58 14.80 7.55 -14.53
N ASP A 59 13.94 7.08 -15.42
CA ASP A 59 14.05 7.29 -16.86
C ASP A 59 12.89 8.15 -17.38
N GLN A 60 13.01 8.62 -18.63
CA GLN A 60 12.01 9.49 -19.25
C GLN A 60 10.65 8.80 -19.40
N ALA A 61 10.62 7.47 -19.56
CA ALA A 61 9.38 6.72 -19.72
C ALA A 61 8.55 6.71 -18.42
N HIS A 62 9.21 6.76 -17.26
CA HIS A 62 8.57 6.76 -15.95
C HIS A 62 8.44 8.15 -15.31
N ARG A 63 8.69 9.25 -16.04
CA ARG A 63 8.77 10.62 -15.49
C ARG A 63 7.59 11.07 -14.61
N TYR A 64 6.38 10.56 -14.89
CA TYR A 64 5.16 10.87 -14.14
C TYR A 64 5.07 10.15 -12.80
N TYR A 65 5.88 9.12 -12.59
CA TYR A 65 5.87 8.27 -11.40
C TYR A 65 7.17 8.35 -10.60
N ILE A 66 8.29 8.48 -11.29
CA ILE A 66 9.63 8.48 -10.72
C ILE A 66 10.38 9.66 -11.34
N LYS A 67 11.04 10.46 -10.48
CA LYS A 67 11.85 11.58 -10.95
C LYS A 67 12.98 11.09 -11.85
N GLN A 68 13.09 11.68 -13.03
CA GLN A 68 14.19 11.44 -13.97
C GLN A 68 15.56 11.66 -13.31
N ASP A 69 16.50 10.76 -13.59
CA ASP A 69 17.88 10.73 -13.09
C ASP A 69 18.02 10.55 -11.56
N TYR A 70 16.91 10.39 -10.84
CA TYR A 70 16.93 10.08 -9.41
C TYR A 70 17.06 8.57 -9.20
N THR A 71 17.98 8.15 -8.32
CA THR A 71 18.21 6.72 -8.06
C THR A 71 17.25 6.18 -7.02
N THR A 72 16.50 5.13 -7.38
CA THR A 72 15.62 4.38 -6.47
C THR A 72 15.74 2.87 -6.72
N VAL A 73 14.96 2.05 -6.02
CA VAL A 73 14.97 0.59 -6.24
C VAL A 73 14.16 0.19 -7.49
N LYS A 74 14.64 -0.84 -8.20
CA LYS A 74 13.96 -1.44 -9.36
C LYS A 74 12.52 -1.85 -9.06
N GLY A 75 12.23 -2.24 -7.82
CA GLY A 75 10.90 -2.67 -7.36
C GLY A 75 9.81 -1.60 -7.47
N ASN A 76 10.19 -0.34 -7.62
CA ASN A 76 9.26 0.78 -7.80
C ASN A 76 8.90 0.99 -9.28
N PHE A 77 9.57 0.33 -10.24
CA PHE A 77 9.31 0.45 -11.67
C PHE A 77 8.33 -0.62 -12.17
N GLU A 78 7.69 -0.34 -13.31
CA GLU A 78 6.83 -1.30 -14.03
C GLU A 78 5.72 -1.87 -13.13
N ARG A 79 5.11 -1.01 -12.30
CA ARG A 79 3.99 -1.34 -11.41
C ARG A 79 2.67 -0.88 -12.00
N GLU A 80 1.56 -1.40 -11.48
CA GLU A 80 0.24 -0.92 -11.88
C GLU A 80 -0.02 0.54 -11.47
N PRO A 81 -0.93 1.28 -12.15
CA PRO A 81 -1.21 2.69 -11.82
C PRO A 81 -1.63 2.94 -10.36
N ARG A 82 -2.32 1.99 -9.72
CA ARG A 82 -2.75 2.09 -8.32
C ARG A 82 -1.59 2.13 -7.34
N TYR A 83 -0.45 1.52 -7.66
CA TYR A 83 0.75 1.61 -6.84
C TYR A 83 1.25 3.06 -6.75
N TYR A 84 1.37 3.74 -7.89
CA TYR A 84 1.88 5.12 -7.97
C TYR A 84 0.91 6.19 -7.45
N SER A 85 -0.38 5.90 -7.43
CA SER A 85 -1.39 6.77 -6.82
C SER A 85 -1.54 6.53 -5.32
N SER A 86 -1.34 5.30 -4.85
CA SER A 86 -1.59 4.93 -3.46
C SER A 86 -0.36 5.02 -2.57
N VAL A 87 0.82 4.72 -3.12
CA VAL A 87 2.10 4.65 -2.40
C VAL A 87 3.07 5.68 -2.98
N ALA A 88 3.79 6.38 -2.11
CA ALA A 88 4.98 7.12 -2.47
C ALA A 88 6.22 6.50 -1.81
N PHE A 89 7.39 6.73 -2.41
CA PHE A 89 8.67 6.13 -2.04
C PHE A 89 9.78 7.13 -2.38
N ASP A 90 11.02 6.86 -1.96
CA ASP A 90 12.16 7.68 -2.34
C ASP A 90 12.35 7.75 -3.86
N GLY A 91 12.32 8.97 -4.42
CA GLY A 91 12.33 9.23 -5.86
C GLY A 91 10.95 9.31 -6.52
N ALA A 92 9.86 9.03 -5.79
CA ALA A 92 8.51 9.12 -6.34
C ALA A 92 8.14 10.56 -6.69
N THR A 93 7.49 10.73 -7.85
CA THR A 93 6.89 11.98 -8.28
C THR A 93 5.68 12.33 -7.40
N TRP A 94 5.61 13.59 -6.99
CA TRP A 94 4.58 14.17 -6.13
C TRP A 94 3.88 15.34 -6.82
N PHE A 95 2.71 15.07 -7.38
CA PHE A 95 1.80 16.11 -7.87
C PHE A 95 1.01 16.73 -6.71
N GLY A 96 0.95 18.05 -6.65
CA GLY A 96 0.32 18.80 -5.56
C GLY A 96 1.32 19.43 -4.60
N SER A 97 0.91 19.67 -3.35
CA SER A 97 1.74 20.39 -2.36
C SER A 97 2.17 21.78 -2.87
N GLY A 98 1.23 22.50 -3.49
CA GLY A 98 1.45 23.83 -4.07
C GLY A 98 1.98 23.83 -5.50
N ASN A 99 2.30 22.66 -6.08
CA ASN A 99 2.76 22.54 -7.46
C ASN A 99 1.92 21.52 -8.24
N THR A 100 1.15 22.01 -9.20
CA THR A 100 0.29 21.19 -10.09
C THR A 100 0.80 21.18 -11.53
N ASN A 101 2.10 21.39 -11.75
CA ASN A 101 2.71 21.27 -13.07
C ASN A 101 3.24 19.84 -13.29
N ASP A 102 2.57 19.07 -14.14
CA ASP A 102 2.97 17.69 -14.47
C ASP A 102 4.32 17.55 -15.17
N ASN A 103 4.84 18.62 -15.78
CA ASN A 103 6.13 18.60 -16.45
C ASN A 103 7.29 18.95 -15.50
N ASN A 104 7.00 19.51 -14.33
CA ASN A 104 7.99 19.77 -13.29
C ASN A 104 7.37 19.60 -11.90
N PRO A 105 6.92 18.38 -11.54
CA PRO A 105 6.27 18.11 -10.27
C PRO A 105 7.28 18.11 -9.12
N ASN A 106 6.77 18.24 -7.88
CA ASN A 106 7.58 17.94 -6.71
C ASN A 106 7.96 16.45 -6.71
N TYR A 107 8.91 16.06 -5.86
CA TYR A 107 9.30 14.66 -5.70
C TYR A 107 9.75 14.37 -4.28
N VAL A 108 9.73 13.10 -3.91
CA VAL A 108 10.20 12.62 -2.62
C VAL A 108 11.71 12.42 -2.67
N ASN A 109 12.46 13.19 -1.88
CA ASN A 109 13.87 12.92 -1.60
C ASN A 109 14.01 12.56 -0.11
N ALA A 110 14.03 11.26 0.17
CA ALA A 110 14.05 10.69 1.51
C ALA A 110 15.47 10.39 2.01
N VAL A 111 16.45 10.23 1.10
CA VAL A 111 17.83 9.91 1.48
C VAL A 111 18.48 11.11 2.17
N ASN A 112 18.50 12.27 1.50
CA ASN A 112 19.23 13.45 1.95
C ASN A 112 18.52 14.78 1.67
N GLY A 113 17.27 14.74 1.22
CA GLY A 113 16.45 15.93 0.97
C GLY A 113 15.38 16.17 2.03
N TYR A 114 14.33 16.87 1.61
CA TYR A 114 13.26 17.35 2.48
C TYR A 114 12.47 16.23 3.18
N ALA A 115 12.26 15.08 2.52
CA ALA A 115 11.49 13.98 3.08
C ALA A 115 12.31 13.14 4.07
N SER A 116 13.60 13.40 4.16
CA SER A 116 14.49 12.71 5.08
C SER A 116 14.12 13.02 6.56
N PRO A 117 14.40 12.14 7.53
CA PRO A 117 14.01 12.36 8.94
C PRO A 117 14.68 13.61 9.55
N PRO A 118 13.95 14.62 10.05
CA PRO A 118 14.54 15.73 10.81
C PRO A 118 14.94 15.29 12.22
N ASP A 119 14.25 14.29 12.77
CA ASP A 119 14.42 13.76 14.11
C ASP A 119 13.83 12.35 14.22
N ARG A 120 13.79 11.79 15.43
CA ARG A 120 13.27 10.45 15.74
C ARG A 120 11.77 10.42 16.10
N THR A 121 11.03 11.52 15.95
CA THR A 121 9.59 11.60 16.28
C THR A 121 8.72 11.92 15.06
N ARG A 122 9.28 12.59 14.04
CA ARG A 122 8.60 13.08 12.83
C ARG A 122 9.21 12.51 11.57
N TYR A 123 9.11 11.19 11.41
CA TYR A 123 9.72 10.48 10.30
C TYR A 123 8.87 9.30 9.83
N ASN A 124 9.03 8.97 8.55
CA ASN A 124 8.50 7.74 7.99
C ASN A 124 9.49 6.61 8.29
N ALA A 125 9.06 5.57 8.97
CA ALA A 125 9.92 4.51 9.46
C ALA A 125 10.28 3.48 8.39
N THR A 126 9.56 3.44 7.26
CA THR A 126 9.74 2.40 6.24
C THR A 126 10.34 2.89 4.93
N GLY A 127 10.30 4.19 4.67
CA GLY A 127 10.63 4.80 3.38
C GLY A 127 9.49 4.73 2.36
N TYR A 128 8.27 4.36 2.77
CA TYR A 128 7.08 4.31 1.93
C TYR A 128 5.90 5.01 2.61
N TRP A 129 5.20 5.86 1.87
CA TRP A 129 4.09 6.71 2.34
C TRP A 129 2.75 6.31 1.75
N ALA A 130 1.68 6.44 2.53
CA ALA A 130 0.30 6.23 2.06
C ALA A 130 -0.22 7.47 1.31
N LYS A 131 0.31 7.71 0.09
CA LYS A 131 -0.02 8.83 -0.80
C LYS A 131 -1.52 9.01 -1.03
N LYS A 132 -2.27 7.91 -1.09
CA LYS A 132 -3.75 7.91 -1.24
C LYS A 132 -4.48 8.79 -0.22
N LEU A 133 -3.92 8.90 0.99
CA LEU A 133 -4.49 9.63 2.12
C LEU A 133 -4.16 11.12 2.12
N VAL A 134 -3.64 11.65 1.01
CA VAL A 134 -3.20 13.04 0.90
C VAL A 134 -3.92 13.69 -0.26
N HIS A 135 -4.67 14.74 0.05
CA HIS A 135 -5.34 15.53 -0.97
C HIS A 135 -4.31 16.36 -1.73
N TYR A 136 -4.29 16.28 -3.06
CA TYR A 136 -3.25 16.91 -3.88
C TYR A 136 -3.22 18.45 -3.74
N GLN A 137 -4.38 19.07 -3.46
CA GLN A 137 -4.48 20.51 -3.22
C GLN A 137 -4.09 20.94 -1.79
N SER A 138 -3.74 20.01 -0.89
CA SER A 138 -3.18 20.38 0.40
C SER A 138 -1.77 20.92 0.23
N VAL A 139 -1.47 22.04 0.88
CA VAL A 139 -0.20 22.77 0.76
C VAL A 139 0.37 22.98 2.17
N PRO A 140 1.20 22.04 2.68
CA PRO A 140 1.91 22.26 3.93
C PRO A 140 3.06 23.26 3.75
N GLY A 141 3.29 24.05 4.79
CA GLY A 141 4.35 25.05 4.81
C GLY A 141 4.23 25.95 6.03
N GLN A 142 4.70 27.19 5.91
CA GLN A 142 4.48 28.19 6.96
C GLN A 142 2.99 28.52 7.10
N ASN A 143 2.31 28.78 5.98
CA ASN A 143 0.87 28.99 5.91
C ASN A 143 0.20 27.71 5.40
N THR A 144 0.10 26.71 6.27
CA THR A 144 -0.42 25.40 5.90
C THR A 144 -1.90 25.43 5.54
N VAL A 145 -2.24 24.89 4.37
CA VAL A 145 -3.62 24.70 3.90
C VAL A 145 -3.91 23.20 3.78
N TRP A 146 -4.82 22.68 4.61
CA TRP A 146 -5.32 21.31 4.51
C TRP A 146 -6.69 21.27 3.86
N GLN A 147 -6.82 20.50 2.79
CA GLN A 147 -8.10 20.28 2.14
C GLN A 147 -8.84 19.12 2.79
N THR A 148 -10.05 19.35 3.26
CA THR A 148 -10.89 18.27 3.79
C THR A 148 -11.53 17.49 2.65
N TYR A 149 -11.72 16.19 2.86
CA TYR A 149 -12.46 15.33 1.93
C TYR A 149 -13.25 14.30 2.74
N PRO A 150 -14.42 13.84 2.24
CA PRO A 150 -15.22 12.86 2.94
C PRO A 150 -14.47 11.52 3.05
N TRP A 151 -14.45 10.94 4.26
CA TRP A 151 -13.90 9.61 4.46
C TRP A 151 -14.87 8.56 3.93
N THR A 152 -14.43 7.78 2.94
CA THR A 152 -15.29 6.79 2.28
C THR A 152 -15.37 5.52 3.12
N PHE A 153 -16.53 5.26 3.71
CA PHE A 153 -16.78 4.02 4.47
C PHE A 153 -17.16 2.84 3.57
N ILE A 154 -18.01 3.10 2.57
CA ILE A 154 -18.47 2.11 1.58
C ILE A 154 -18.41 2.76 0.20
N ARG A 155 -17.96 2.00 -0.79
CA ARG A 155 -17.96 2.42 -2.20
C ARG A 155 -18.18 1.26 -3.13
N LEU A 156 -18.62 1.59 -4.35
CA LEU A 156 -19.14 0.65 -5.32
C LEU A 156 -18.16 -0.48 -5.69
N SER A 157 -16.88 -0.18 -5.93
CA SER A 157 -15.91 -1.23 -6.25
C SER A 157 -15.63 -2.18 -5.07
N GLY A 158 -15.71 -1.69 -3.83
CA GLY A 158 -15.63 -2.54 -2.65
C GLY A 158 -16.83 -3.49 -2.54
N LEU A 159 -18.02 -3.06 -2.98
CA LEU A 159 -19.20 -3.92 -3.08
C LEU A 159 -19.08 -4.93 -4.22
N TRP A 160 -18.58 -4.53 -5.39
CA TRP A 160 -18.33 -5.45 -6.51
C TRP A 160 -17.36 -6.56 -6.14
N LEU A 161 -16.25 -6.24 -5.46
CA LEU A 161 -15.28 -7.24 -5.03
C LEU A 161 -15.84 -8.14 -3.93
N LEU A 162 -16.65 -7.61 -3.01
CA LEU A 162 -17.34 -8.43 -2.01
C LEU A 162 -18.30 -9.41 -2.69
N TYR A 163 -19.06 -8.95 -3.68
CA TYR A 163 -19.98 -9.81 -4.43
C TYR A 163 -19.25 -10.87 -5.25
N ALA A 164 -18.14 -10.51 -5.90
CA ALA A 164 -17.28 -11.45 -6.60
C ALA A 164 -16.74 -12.55 -5.66
N GLU A 165 -16.33 -12.17 -4.45
CA GLU A 165 -15.89 -13.10 -3.41
C GLU A 165 -17.01 -14.08 -3.06
N CYS A 166 -18.21 -13.58 -2.73
CA CYS A 166 -19.36 -14.43 -2.42
C CYS A 166 -19.70 -15.40 -3.55
N LEU A 167 -19.72 -14.93 -4.80
CA LEU A 167 -20.01 -15.76 -5.96
C LEU A 167 -18.94 -16.85 -6.17
N ASN A 168 -17.65 -16.52 -6.00
CA ASN A 168 -16.58 -17.51 -6.06
C ASN A 168 -16.72 -18.55 -4.94
N GLU A 169 -17.13 -18.14 -3.74
CA GLU A 169 -17.35 -19.07 -2.63
C GLU A 169 -18.53 -20.01 -2.84
N VAL A 170 -19.55 -19.61 -3.60
CA VAL A 170 -20.71 -20.46 -3.91
C VAL A 170 -20.45 -21.34 -5.13
N SER A 171 -20.05 -20.74 -6.24
CA SER A 171 -20.05 -21.38 -7.56
C SER A 171 -18.65 -21.64 -8.13
N GLY A 172 -17.60 -21.16 -7.46
CA GLY A 172 -16.24 -21.18 -7.99
C GLY A 172 -16.04 -20.19 -9.15
N PRO A 173 -15.02 -20.40 -10.00
CA PRO A 173 -14.71 -19.51 -11.10
C PRO A 173 -15.77 -19.58 -12.21
N THR A 174 -16.52 -18.49 -12.39
CA THR A 174 -17.48 -18.32 -13.48
C THR A 174 -17.25 -17.00 -14.22
N ALA A 175 -17.80 -16.87 -15.42
CA ALA A 175 -17.75 -15.63 -16.20
C ALA A 175 -18.30 -14.42 -15.42
N GLU A 176 -19.32 -14.64 -14.59
CA GLU A 176 -19.90 -13.60 -13.74
C GLU A 176 -18.92 -13.12 -12.67
N VAL A 177 -18.25 -14.04 -11.97
CA VAL A 177 -17.23 -13.68 -10.96
C VAL A 177 -16.14 -12.80 -11.60
N TYR A 178 -15.61 -13.24 -12.75
CA TYR A 178 -14.58 -12.47 -13.47
C TYR A 178 -15.08 -11.09 -13.84
N SER A 179 -16.32 -10.96 -14.33
CA SER A 179 -16.87 -9.66 -14.76
C SER A 179 -16.87 -8.59 -13.65
N TRP A 180 -17.09 -8.98 -12.39
CA TRP A 180 -17.10 -8.05 -11.26
C TRP A 180 -15.70 -7.62 -10.85
N VAL A 181 -14.74 -8.54 -10.87
CA VAL A 181 -13.32 -8.23 -10.62
C VAL A 181 -12.77 -7.36 -11.75
N ASP A 182 -13.08 -7.71 -13.00
CA ASP A 182 -12.58 -7.05 -14.19
C ASP A 182 -13.09 -5.61 -14.33
N LYS A 183 -14.30 -5.28 -13.85
CA LYS A 183 -14.76 -3.88 -13.75
C LYS A 183 -13.81 -3.00 -12.94
N VAL A 184 -13.27 -3.52 -11.83
CA VAL A 184 -12.32 -2.79 -10.99
C VAL A 184 -10.98 -2.66 -11.69
N ARG A 185 -10.51 -3.75 -12.31
CA ARG A 185 -9.24 -3.82 -13.03
C ARG A 185 -9.21 -2.92 -14.26
N GLN A 186 -10.27 -2.91 -15.07
CA GLN A 186 -10.41 -2.03 -16.24
C GLN A 186 -10.31 -0.55 -15.84
N ARG A 187 -10.98 -0.13 -14.76
CA ARG A 187 -10.84 1.24 -14.26
C ARG A 187 -9.41 1.56 -13.82
N ALA A 188 -8.71 0.58 -13.25
CA ALA A 188 -7.30 0.71 -12.88
C ALA A 188 -6.32 0.65 -14.09
N GLY A 189 -6.82 0.48 -15.32
CA GLY A 189 -6.01 0.37 -16.53
C GLY A 189 -5.36 -1.00 -16.73
N LEU A 190 -5.91 -2.05 -16.11
CA LEU A 190 -5.43 -3.43 -16.22
C LEU A 190 -6.35 -4.28 -17.09
N GLN A 191 -5.77 -5.28 -17.75
CA GLN A 191 -6.52 -6.33 -18.43
C GLN A 191 -7.28 -7.21 -17.42
N GLY A 192 -8.24 -7.99 -17.93
CA GLY A 192 -9.03 -8.90 -17.12
C GLY A 192 -8.18 -9.99 -16.45
N VAL A 193 -8.69 -10.60 -15.38
CA VAL A 193 -7.96 -11.60 -14.58
C VAL A 193 -7.49 -12.78 -15.44
N VAL A 194 -8.39 -13.37 -16.23
CA VAL A 194 -8.06 -14.56 -17.05
C VAL A 194 -6.99 -14.24 -18.08
N GLU A 195 -7.12 -13.11 -18.77
CA GLU A 195 -6.15 -12.65 -19.78
C GLU A 195 -4.77 -12.37 -19.16
N SER A 196 -4.75 -11.60 -18.07
CA SER A 196 -3.50 -11.17 -17.42
C SER A 196 -2.70 -12.38 -16.91
N TRP A 197 -3.37 -13.34 -16.25
CA TRP A 197 -2.70 -14.53 -15.73
C TRP A 197 -2.24 -15.47 -16.83
N ALA A 198 -3.05 -15.68 -17.86
CA ALA A 198 -2.68 -16.54 -18.99
C ALA A 198 -1.40 -16.03 -19.69
N GLN A 199 -1.33 -14.73 -19.95
CA GLN A 199 -0.21 -14.14 -20.66
C GLN A 199 1.03 -14.00 -19.76
N PHE A 200 0.89 -13.38 -18.58
CA PHE A 200 2.03 -12.87 -17.83
C PHE A 200 2.38 -13.66 -16.56
N SER A 201 1.46 -14.44 -15.97
CA SER A 201 1.75 -15.16 -14.72
C SER A 201 2.43 -16.51 -14.95
N ARG A 202 3.42 -16.83 -14.11
CA ARG A 202 4.03 -18.16 -13.98
C ARG A 202 3.03 -19.24 -13.56
N ASN A 203 1.89 -18.86 -12.99
CA ASN A 203 0.79 -19.76 -12.63
C ASN A 203 -0.48 -19.38 -13.43
N ALA A 204 -0.44 -19.62 -14.75
CA ALA A 204 -1.53 -19.25 -15.66
C ALA A 204 -2.89 -19.86 -15.30
N SER A 205 -2.92 -21.02 -14.64
CA SER A 205 -4.14 -21.71 -14.21
C SER A 205 -4.71 -21.23 -12.88
N LYS A 206 -4.03 -20.32 -12.15
CA LYS A 206 -4.49 -19.83 -10.84
C LYS A 206 -5.95 -19.35 -10.85
N PRO A 207 -6.41 -18.54 -11.83
CA PRO A 207 -7.80 -18.09 -11.86
C PRO A 207 -8.82 -19.19 -12.14
N ALA A 208 -8.41 -20.35 -12.64
CA ALA A 208 -9.29 -21.44 -13.05
C ALA A 208 -9.73 -22.35 -11.88
N THR A 209 -9.24 -22.10 -10.67
CA THR A 209 -9.62 -22.83 -9.45
C THR A 209 -10.29 -21.89 -8.46
N LYS A 210 -11.21 -22.42 -7.64
CA LYS A 210 -11.90 -21.65 -6.59
C LYS A 210 -10.89 -21.03 -5.62
N GLU A 211 -9.91 -21.80 -5.18
CA GLU A 211 -8.85 -21.38 -4.26
C GLU A 211 -7.95 -20.31 -4.87
N GLY A 212 -7.52 -20.50 -6.11
CA GLY A 212 -6.66 -19.53 -6.78
C GLY A 212 -7.39 -18.23 -7.09
N LEU A 213 -8.66 -18.29 -7.52
CA LEU A 213 -9.47 -17.10 -7.73
C LEU A 213 -9.80 -16.38 -6.42
N ARG A 214 -10.04 -17.10 -5.33
CA ARG A 214 -10.20 -16.53 -3.97
C ARG A 214 -8.99 -15.67 -3.60
N GLN A 215 -7.78 -16.20 -3.76
CA GLN A 215 -6.55 -15.45 -3.48
C GLN A 215 -6.41 -14.20 -4.36
N ILE A 216 -6.78 -14.28 -5.64
CA ILE A 216 -6.77 -13.13 -6.55
C ILE A 216 -7.76 -12.07 -6.07
N ILE A 217 -8.99 -12.47 -5.69
CA ILE A 217 -10.01 -11.55 -5.16
C ILE A 217 -9.54 -10.91 -3.85
N HIS A 218 -8.94 -11.68 -2.94
CA HIS A 218 -8.39 -11.16 -1.69
C HIS A 218 -7.32 -10.08 -1.96
N GLN A 219 -6.39 -10.35 -2.87
CA GLN A 219 -5.33 -9.41 -3.24
C GLN A 219 -5.89 -8.17 -3.95
N GLU A 220 -6.80 -8.34 -4.91
CA GLU A 220 -7.47 -7.23 -5.61
C GLU A 220 -8.22 -6.33 -4.62
N ARG A 221 -8.91 -6.93 -3.64
CA ARG A 221 -9.61 -6.21 -2.58
C ARG A 221 -8.67 -5.43 -1.67
N ARG A 222 -7.54 -6.02 -1.29
CA ARG A 222 -6.50 -5.33 -0.50
C ARG A 222 -5.87 -4.16 -1.25
N ILE A 223 -5.55 -4.32 -2.52
CA ILE A 223 -5.00 -3.26 -3.38
C ILE A 223 -6.01 -2.13 -3.55
N GLU A 224 -7.23 -2.48 -3.96
CA GLU A 224 -8.28 -1.52 -4.28
C GLU A 224 -8.62 -0.68 -3.06
N LEU A 225 -8.81 -1.33 -1.90
CA LEU A 225 -9.19 -0.71 -0.63
C LEU A 225 -7.98 -0.37 0.26
N ALA A 226 -6.76 -0.34 -0.31
CA ALA A 226 -5.55 0.00 0.43
C ALA A 226 -5.72 1.34 1.16
N PHE A 227 -5.34 1.37 2.43
CA PHE A 227 -5.41 2.52 3.34
C PHE A 227 -6.83 3.03 3.69
N GLU A 228 -7.89 2.29 3.36
CA GLU A 228 -9.29 2.67 3.67
C GLU A 228 -9.84 2.01 4.96
N GLY A 229 -8.97 1.38 5.77
CA GLY A 229 -9.37 0.72 7.03
C GLY A 229 -10.05 -0.64 6.85
N GLN A 230 -10.00 -1.23 5.66
CA GLN A 230 -10.69 -2.50 5.34
C GLN A 230 -9.82 -3.75 5.53
N ALA A 231 -8.53 -3.69 5.16
CA ALA A 231 -7.64 -4.86 5.13
C ALA A 231 -7.57 -5.61 6.46
N GLY A 232 -7.59 -4.91 7.60
CA GLY A 232 -7.59 -5.55 8.93
C GLY A 232 -8.82 -6.42 9.18
N TRP A 233 -10.00 -5.98 8.74
CA TRP A 233 -11.25 -6.74 8.88
C TRP A 233 -11.32 -7.91 7.91
N ASP A 234 -10.89 -7.68 6.66
CA ASP A 234 -10.82 -8.71 5.63
C ASP A 234 -9.85 -9.84 6.04
N LEU A 235 -8.63 -9.51 6.47
CA LEU A 235 -7.66 -10.49 6.94
C LEU A 235 -8.14 -11.24 8.20
N ARG A 236 -8.93 -10.60 9.09
CA ARG A 236 -9.54 -11.25 10.26
C ARG A 236 -10.56 -12.29 9.84
N ARG A 237 -11.53 -11.93 9.00
CA ARG A 237 -12.60 -12.84 8.55
C ARG A 237 -12.08 -13.98 7.68
N TRP A 238 -11.00 -13.75 6.91
CA TRP A 238 -10.30 -14.78 6.15
C TRP A 238 -9.39 -15.67 7.01
N LYS A 239 -9.15 -15.31 8.27
CA LYS A 239 -8.17 -15.96 9.15
C LYS A 239 -6.74 -15.95 8.59
N GLU A 240 -6.42 -14.92 7.81
CA GLU A 240 -5.10 -14.71 7.20
C GLU A 240 -4.24 -13.71 8.00
N LEU A 241 -4.85 -12.93 8.91
CA LEU A 241 -4.15 -11.87 9.64
C LEU A 241 -2.96 -12.39 10.44
N GLN A 242 -3.08 -13.59 11.04
CA GLN A 242 -1.98 -14.20 11.78
C GLN A 242 -0.74 -14.42 10.89
N ASN A 243 -0.93 -14.89 9.65
CA ASN A 243 0.19 -15.13 8.73
C ASN A 243 0.83 -13.81 8.29
N VAL A 244 0.01 -12.78 8.06
CA VAL A 244 0.51 -11.44 7.71
C VAL A 244 1.32 -10.84 8.86
N LEU A 245 0.82 -10.94 10.10
CA LEU A 245 1.46 -10.37 11.29
C LEU A 245 2.57 -11.25 11.89
N ALA A 246 2.73 -12.49 11.43
CA ALA A 246 3.90 -13.30 11.75
C ALA A 246 5.17 -12.77 11.07
N THR A 247 5.03 -12.01 9.97
CA THR A 247 6.15 -11.45 9.22
C THR A 247 6.56 -10.09 9.81
N PRO A 248 7.87 -9.82 10.02
CA PRO A 248 8.33 -8.52 10.48
C PRO A 248 7.94 -7.40 9.52
N PHE A 249 7.56 -6.25 10.07
CA PHE A 249 7.42 -5.03 9.28
C PHE A 249 8.79 -4.50 8.93
N GLN A 250 9.11 -4.55 7.65
CA GLN A 250 10.38 -4.11 7.11
C GLN A 250 10.25 -2.79 6.35
N GLY A 251 11.37 -2.06 6.33
CA GLY A 251 11.55 -0.79 5.67
C GLY A 251 13.00 -0.56 5.27
N TRP A 252 13.28 0.62 4.71
CA TRP A 252 14.63 1.08 4.46
C TRP A 252 15.30 1.61 5.73
N SER A 253 16.63 1.76 5.68
CA SER A 253 17.42 2.35 6.77
C SER A 253 17.33 3.88 6.71
N VAL A 254 16.16 4.41 7.05
CA VAL A 254 15.73 5.80 6.79
C VAL A 254 16.58 6.90 7.40
N PHE A 255 17.43 6.59 8.39
CA PHE A 255 18.36 7.56 8.99
C PHE A 255 19.70 7.66 8.26
N ASN A 256 19.99 6.76 7.32
CA ASN A 256 21.21 6.83 6.53
C ASN A 256 21.05 7.83 5.38
N ARG A 257 22.05 8.71 5.21
CA ARG A 257 22.03 9.81 4.24
C ARG A 257 22.75 9.51 2.93
N THR A 258 23.25 8.30 2.77
CA THR A 258 23.88 7.82 1.54
C THR A 258 22.92 6.87 0.83
N VAL A 259 22.95 6.84 -0.50
CA VAL A 259 22.11 5.92 -1.28
C VAL A 259 22.36 4.47 -0.86
N ALA A 260 23.63 4.04 -0.81
CA ALA A 260 24.01 2.67 -0.45
C ALA A 260 23.55 2.27 0.97
N GLY A 261 23.61 3.21 1.92
CA GLY A 261 23.22 2.95 3.29
C GLY A 261 21.71 3.10 3.54
N TYR A 262 20.99 3.91 2.77
CA TYR A 262 19.53 4.05 2.86
C TYR A 262 18.84 2.76 2.42
N TYR A 263 19.26 2.21 1.27
CA TYR A 263 18.71 0.99 0.66
C TYR A 263 19.21 -0.31 1.32
N GLN A 264 19.30 -0.30 2.65
CA GLN A 264 19.50 -1.50 3.47
C GLN A 264 18.19 -1.83 4.17
N LEU A 265 17.72 -3.07 4.02
CA LEU A 265 16.52 -3.54 4.72
C LEU A 265 16.73 -3.49 6.23
N SER A 266 15.76 -2.91 6.93
CA SER A 266 15.70 -2.85 8.38
C SER A 266 14.36 -3.34 8.87
N THR A 267 14.37 -4.17 9.91
CA THR A 267 13.15 -4.49 10.65
C THR A 267 12.76 -3.29 11.49
N VAL A 268 11.58 -2.75 11.25
CA VAL A 268 11.00 -1.62 11.97
C VAL A 268 10.25 -2.09 13.21
N TYR A 269 9.48 -3.16 13.06
CA TYR A 269 8.65 -3.72 14.11
C TYR A 269 8.36 -5.20 13.85
N GLN A 270 8.34 -6.02 14.89
CA GLN A 270 7.89 -7.41 14.83
C GLN A 270 6.56 -7.52 15.57
N PRO A 271 5.43 -7.74 14.88
CA PRO A 271 4.16 -7.97 15.55
C PRO A 271 4.16 -9.33 16.25
N SER A 272 3.35 -9.42 17.30
CA SER A 272 2.91 -10.69 17.89
C SER A 272 1.41 -10.77 17.73
N PHE A 273 0.93 -11.83 17.07
CA PHE A 273 -0.50 -12.07 16.86
C PHE A 273 -0.80 -13.56 17.01
N ALA A 274 -1.62 -13.90 17.98
CA ALA A 274 -2.05 -15.24 18.31
C ALA A 274 -3.55 -15.43 18.02
N LEU A 275 -4.04 -16.66 18.16
CA LEU A 275 -5.44 -17.00 17.90
C LEU A 275 -6.41 -16.17 18.76
N ARG A 276 -6.04 -15.84 20.00
CA ARG A 276 -6.83 -14.97 20.90
C ARG A 276 -7.05 -13.57 20.33
N ASP A 277 -6.09 -13.06 19.56
CA ASP A 277 -6.08 -11.67 19.10
C ASP A 277 -7.05 -11.44 17.93
N TYR A 278 -7.69 -12.49 17.41
CA TYR A 278 -8.78 -12.37 16.43
C TYR A 278 -10.04 -11.70 17.01
N LEU A 279 -10.25 -11.82 18.33
CA LEU A 279 -11.34 -11.20 19.06
C LEU A 279 -10.79 -10.21 20.09
N PHE A 280 -11.51 -9.13 20.35
CA PHE A 280 -11.13 -8.16 21.38
C PHE A 280 -11.58 -8.67 22.75
N PRO A 281 -10.71 -8.59 23.79
CA PRO A 281 -11.09 -8.97 25.13
C PRO A 281 -12.22 -8.08 25.65
N ILE A 282 -13.16 -8.70 26.37
CA ILE A 282 -14.13 -7.97 27.18
C ILE A 282 -13.39 -7.38 28.38
N GLN A 283 -13.69 -6.14 28.74
CA GLN A 283 -13.03 -5.49 29.87
C GLN A 283 -13.35 -6.22 31.17
N GLU A 284 -12.35 -6.37 32.04
CA GLU A 284 -12.49 -7.10 33.32
C GLU A 284 -13.60 -6.51 34.21
N TYR A 285 -13.76 -5.19 34.21
CA TYR A 285 -14.84 -4.50 34.92
C TYR A 285 -16.23 -4.97 34.51
N ASP A 286 -16.46 -5.17 33.21
CA ASP A 286 -17.75 -5.62 32.68
C ASP A 286 -18.05 -7.06 33.11
N LEU A 287 -17.03 -7.93 33.12
CA LEU A 287 -17.15 -9.31 33.59
C LEU A 287 -17.50 -9.39 35.08
N ILE A 288 -16.90 -8.51 35.91
CA ILE A 288 -17.20 -8.45 37.35
C ILE A 288 -18.63 -7.93 37.58
N THR A 289 -19.05 -6.95 36.79
CA THR A 289 -20.35 -6.28 36.96
C THR A 289 -21.51 -7.15 36.47
N ASN A 290 -21.33 -7.87 35.37
CA ASN A 290 -22.35 -8.76 34.82
C ASN A 290 -21.84 -10.21 34.79
N PRO A 291 -22.21 -11.04 35.79
CA PRO A 291 -21.74 -12.42 35.88
C PRO A 291 -22.27 -13.34 34.76
N ASN A 292 -23.19 -12.86 33.90
CA ASN A 292 -23.63 -13.59 32.71
C ASN A 292 -22.71 -13.38 31.50
N LEU A 293 -21.74 -12.45 31.56
CA LEU A 293 -20.77 -12.27 30.49
C LEU A 293 -19.70 -13.36 30.57
N VAL A 294 -19.43 -13.98 29.43
CA VAL A 294 -18.33 -14.94 29.25
C VAL A 294 -17.24 -14.26 28.44
N GLN A 295 -16.01 -14.38 28.89
CA GLN A 295 -14.85 -13.80 28.19
C GLN A 295 -14.72 -14.38 26.78
N THR A 296 -14.16 -13.57 25.88
CA THR A 296 -13.78 -14.03 24.54
C THR A 296 -12.75 -15.17 24.62
N PRO A 297 -12.83 -16.16 23.71
CA PRO A 297 -11.92 -17.30 23.72
C PRO A 297 -10.44 -16.91 23.84
N TYR A 298 -9.72 -17.58 24.74
CA TYR A 298 -8.28 -17.44 24.98
C TYR A 298 -7.81 -16.12 25.63
N TRP A 299 -8.74 -15.32 26.17
CA TRP A 299 -8.48 -14.15 27.02
C TRP A 299 -8.87 -14.40 28.47
#